data_AF-A0A2V9QXN7-F1
#
_entry.id   AF-A0A2V9QXN7-F1
#
_cell.length_a   1.000
_cell.length_b   1.000
_cell.length_c   1.000
_cell.angle_alpha   90.00
_cell.angle_beta   90.00
_cell.angle_gamma   90.00
#
_symmetry.space_group_name_H-M   'P 1'
#
loop_
_entity.id
_entity.type
_entity.pdbx_description
1 polymer ?
#
loop_
_entity_poly.entity_id
_entity_poly.type
_entity_poly.pdbx_seq_one_letter_code
_entity_poly.pdbx_strand_id
1 'polypeptide(L)'
;MVADAVRIGIFGDYNPQSPTLPAIEKSIQHAAKKLELEAEAIWLPTESLVVPQLDTKLELFDGLWAAPASPYKSFDGMLRGIEFARRRNWPFVGT
;
A
#
# COMPACT_ATOMS: atom_id res chain seq x y z
N MET A 1 -4.61 1.77 -26.81
CA MET A 1 -4.56 2.59 -25.58
C MET A 1 -3.94 1.68 -24.54
N VAL A 2 -2.74 2.00 -24.03
CA VAL A 2 -2.22 1.30 -22.86
C VAL A 2 -3.06 1.83 -21.70
N ALA A 3 -3.76 0.96 -20.97
CA ALA A 3 -4.44 1.37 -19.76
C ALA A 3 -3.37 1.78 -18.74
N ASP A 4 -3.58 2.89 -18.03
CA ASP A 4 -2.66 3.28 -16.96
C ASP A 4 -2.54 2.13 -15.94
N ALA A 5 -1.32 1.91 -15.44
CA ALA A 5 -1.04 0.83 -14.49
C ALA A 5 -1.83 1.04 -13.19
N VAL A 6 -2.39 -0.04 -12.64
CA VAL A 6 -3.09 -0.01 -11.34
C VAL A 6 -2.08 0.22 -10.22
N ARG A 7 -2.26 1.28 -9.44
CA ARG A 7 -1.29 1.71 -8.42
C ARG A 7 -1.73 1.26 -7.04
N ILE A 8 -0.95 0.39 -6.41
CA ILE A 8 -1.22 -0.12 -5.06
C ILE A 8 -0.25 0.53 -4.07
N GLY A 9 -0.79 1.32 -3.14
CA GLY A 9 -0.04 1.91 -2.04
C GLY A 9 0.06 0.95 -0.86
N ILE A 10 1.27 0.61 -0.41
CA ILE A 10 1.52 -0.34 0.67
C ILE A 10 2.00 0.42 1.92
N PHE A 11 1.20 0.46 2.97
CA PHE A 11 1.60 1.00 4.27
C PHE A 11 2.54 -0.01 4.95
N GLY A 12 3.75 0.41 5.24
CA GLY A 12 4.70 -0.44 5.95
C GLY A 12 6.14 0.03 5.80
N ASP A 13 6.97 -0.40 6.73
CA ASP A 13 8.38 -0.06 6.76
C ASP A 13 9.16 -1.15 6.03
N TYR A 14 9.29 -0.99 4.71
CA TYR A 14 9.88 -2.00 3.83
C TYR A 14 11.25 -2.46 4.33
N ASN A 15 11.44 -3.78 4.35
CA ASN A 15 12.70 -4.43 4.67
C ASN A 15 12.94 -5.57 3.67
N PRO A 16 13.93 -5.46 2.77
CA PRO A 16 14.21 -6.49 1.77
C PRO A 16 14.74 -7.80 2.37
N GLN A 17 15.23 -7.78 3.61
CA GLN A 17 15.68 -8.97 4.33
C GLN A 17 14.52 -9.73 5.00
N SER A 18 13.32 -9.14 5.05
CA SER A 18 12.13 -9.84 5.53
C SER A 18 11.70 -10.90 4.51
N PRO A 19 11.29 -12.11 4.94
CA PRO A 19 10.71 -13.09 4.03
C PRO A 19 9.30 -12.69 3.55
N THR A 20 8.57 -11.87 4.31
CA THR A 20 7.15 -11.58 4.05
C THR A 20 6.93 -10.30 3.25
N LEU A 21 7.68 -9.23 3.51
CA LEU A 21 7.43 -7.94 2.87
C LEU A 21 7.68 -7.96 1.35
N PRO A 22 8.79 -8.50 0.83
CA PRO A 22 8.98 -8.65 -0.62
C PRO A 22 7.96 -9.60 -1.26
N ALA A 23 7.31 -10.48 -0.49
CA ALA A 23 6.28 -11.37 -1.02
C ALA A 23 4.98 -10.61 -1.38
N ILE A 24 4.71 -9.46 -0.75
CA ILE A 24 3.55 -8.62 -1.08
C ILE A 24 3.67 -8.10 -2.52
N GLU A 25 4.81 -7.50 -2.88
CA GLU A 25 5.06 -7.05 -4.26
C GLU A 25 4.94 -8.20 -5.26
N LYS A 26 5.57 -9.34 -4.96
CA LYS A 26 5.48 -10.54 -5.81
C LYS A 26 4.04 -11.01 -5.99
N SER A 27 3.21 -10.93 -4.95
CA SER A 27 1.80 -11.32 -5.03
C SER A 27 0.99 -10.38 -5.93
N ILE A 28 1.26 -9.07 -5.85
CA ILE A 28 0.64 -8.05 -6.73
C ILE A 28 1.03 -8.33 -8.18
N GLN A 29 2.33 -8.53 -8.46
CA GLN A 29 2.80 -8.84 -9.81
C GLN A 29 2.25 -10.17 -10.35
N HIS A 30 2.12 -11.18 -9.49
CA HIS A 30 1.51 -12.45 -9.86
C HIS A 30 0.03 -12.29 -10.25
N ALA A 31 -0.74 -11.49 -9.49
CA ALA A 31 -2.13 -11.18 -9.81
C ALA A 31 -2.25 -10.34 -11.09
N ALA A 32 -1.41 -9.31 -11.24
CA ALA A 32 -1.37 -8.45 -12.43
C ALA A 32 -1.14 -9.27 -13.71
N LYS A 33 -0.14 -10.18 -13.69
CA LYS A 33 0.12 -11.11 -14.78
C LYS A 33 -1.08 -11.99 -15.11
N LYS A 34 -1.79 -12.49 -14.10
CA LYS A 34 -2.97 -13.35 -14.29
C LYS A 34 -4.15 -12.59 -14.90
N LEU A 35 -4.26 -11.30 -14.61
CA LEU A 35 -5.32 -10.41 -15.09
C LEU A 35 -4.95 -9.68 -16.39
N GLU A 36 -3.74 -9.92 -16.93
CA GLU A 36 -3.21 -9.25 -18.14
C GLU A 36 -3.25 -7.71 -18.03
N LEU A 37 -2.92 -7.19 -16.84
CA LEU A 37 -2.81 -5.75 -16.56
C LEU A 37 -1.44 -5.38 -16.01
N GLU A 38 -1.13 -4.09 -16.07
CA GLU A 38 0.03 -3.52 -15.39
C GLU A 38 -0.35 -3.07 -13.99
N ALA A 39 0.48 -3.38 -12.99
CA ALA A 39 0.29 -2.92 -11.62
C ALA A 39 1.61 -2.45 -11.01
N GLU A 40 1.55 -1.34 -10.29
CA GLU A 40 2.66 -0.79 -9.53
C GLU A 40 2.43 -1.05 -8.03
N ALA A 41 3.47 -1.48 -7.33
CA ALA A 41 3.48 -1.59 -5.88
C ALA A 41 4.38 -0.50 -5.31
N ILE A 42 3.80 0.43 -4.53
CA ILE A 42 4.52 1.58 -3.98
C ILE A 42 4.50 1.50 -2.46
N TRP A 43 5.67 1.32 -1.85
CA TRP A 43 5.80 1.35 -0.40
C TRP A 43 5.71 2.77 0.15
N LEU A 44 4.90 2.91 1.18
CA LEU A 44 4.68 4.12 1.95
C LEU A 44 5.18 3.85 3.38
N PRO A 45 6.39 4.31 3.74
CA PRO A 45 6.89 4.21 5.11
C PRO A 45 5.89 4.78 6.09
N THR A 46 5.69 4.14 7.24
CA THR A 46 4.59 4.48 8.15
C THR A 46 4.71 5.91 8.67
N GLU A 47 5.93 6.39 8.93
CA GLU A 47 6.19 7.79 9.31
C GLU A 47 5.76 8.80 8.23
N SER A 48 5.79 8.42 6.95
CA SER A 48 5.40 9.29 5.84
C SER A 48 3.87 9.52 5.73
N LEU A 49 3.09 8.84 6.57
CA LEU A 49 1.63 8.95 6.63
C LEU A 49 1.16 9.95 7.70
N VAL A 50 2.09 10.50 8.50
CA VAL A 50 1.79 11.50 9.52
C VAL A 50 2.03 12.90 8.95
N VAL A 51 1.22 13.28 7.93
CA VAL A 51 1.33 14.57 7.24
C VAL A 51 -0.04 15.22 7.05
N PRO A 52 -0.14 16.57 6.97
CA PRO A 52 -1.43 17.25 6.82
C PRO A 52 -2.17 16.92 5.52
N GLN A 53 -1.45 16.67 4.42
CA GLN A 53 -2.03 16.35 3.11
C GLN A 53 -2.06 14.84 2.83
N LEU A 54 -2.29 14.02 3.86
CA LEU A 54 -2.33 12.57 3.72
C LEU A 54 -3.35 12.12 2.67
N ASP A 55 -4.55 12.67 2.73
CA ASP A 55 -5.66 12.25 1.87
C ASP A 55 -5.31 12.42 0.39
N THR A 56 -4.83 13.60 -0.02
CA THR A 56 -4.38 13.86 -1.39
C THR A 56 -3.22 12.96 -1.82
N LYS A 57 -2.34 12.57 -0.88
CA LYS A 57 -1.25 11.61 -1.17
C LYS A 57 -1.81 10.21 -1.41
N LEU A 58 -2.82 9.78 -0.66
CA LEU A 58 -3.40 8.44 -0.75
C LEU A 58 -4.38 8.29 -1.92
N GLU A 59 -5.04 9.37 -2.33
CA GLU A 59 -5.91 9.44 -3.52
C GLU A 59 -5.16 9.16 -4.83
N LEU A 60 -3.82 9.13 -4.82
CA LEU A 60 -2.98 8.78 -5.98
C LEU A 60 -2.91 7.28 -6.28
N PHE A 61 -3.49 6.43 -5.42
CA PHE A 61 -3.44 4.97 -5.52
C PHE A 61 -4.83 4.38 -5.70
N ASP A 62 -5.01 3.44 -6.63
CA ASP A 62 -6.29 2.77 -6.87
C ASP A 62 -6.69 1.81 -5.74
N GLY A 63 -5.73 1.37 -4.93
CA GLY A 63 -5.95 0.52 -3.77
C GLY A 63 -4.82 0.64 -2.75
N LEU A 64 -5.14 0.26 -1.51
CA LEU A 64 -4.25 0.41 -0.37
C LEU A 64 -4.07 -0.94 0.34
N TRP A 65 -2.86 -1.20 0.85
CA TRP A 65 -2.52 -2.42 1.56
C TRP A 65 -1.78 -2.10 2.87
N ALA A 66 -2.34 -2.48 4.02
CA ALA A 66 -1.62 -2.46 5.29
C ALA A 66 -0.76 -3.73 5.45
N ALA A 67 0.56 -3.60 5.33
CA ALA A 67 1.50 -4.70 5.45
C ALA A 67 1.68 -5.16 6.92
N PRO A 68 2.08 -6.43 7.14
CA PRO A 68 2.41 -6.94 8.47
C PRO A 68 3.78 -6.38 8.92
N ALA A 69 4.31 -6.94 10.01
CA ALA A 69 5.60 -6.61 10.64
C ALA A 69 5.57 -5.48 11.69
N SER A 70 4.60 -5.54 12.60
CA SER A 70 4.73 -4.81 13.87
C SER A 70 5.98 -5.25 14.65
N PRO A 71 6.66 -4.37 15.38
CA PRO A 71 6.32 -2.95 15.56
C PRO A 71 6.68 -2.11 14.33
N TYR A 72 5.76 -1.21 13.96
CA TYR A 72 6.00 -0.21 12.93
C TYR A 72 6.81 0.96 13.49
N LYS A 73 7.55 1.67 12.63
CA LYS A 73 8.24 2.92 13.01
C LYS A 73 7.24 3.99 13.49
N SER A 74 6.08 4.07 12.84
CA SER A 74 4.95 4.91 13.28
C SER A 74 3.65 4.12 13.32
N PHE A 75 3.19 3.80 14.52
CA PHE A 75 1.87 3.20 14.71
C PHE A 75 0.74 4.17 14.31
N ASP A 76 0.89 5.46 14.61
CA ASP A 76 -0.07 6.50 14.22
C ASP A 76 -0.21 6.59 12.70
N GLY A 77 0.90 6.53 11.97
CA GLY A 77 0.90 6.53 10.51
C GLY A 77 0.13 5.35 9.91
N MET A 78 0.34 4.15 10.45
CA MET A 78 -0.43 2.96 10.04
C MET A 78 -1.93 3.17 10.26
N LEU A 79 -2.33 3.63 11.46
CA LEU A 79 -3.74 3.85 11.76
C LEU A 79 -4.38 4.92 10.88
N ARG A 80 -3.68 6.03 10.60
CA ARG A 80 -4.18 7.08 9.70
C ARG A 80 -4.42 6.57 8.27
N GLY A 81 -3.51 5.74 7.75
CA GLY A 81 -3.70 5.11 6.43
C GLY A 81 -4.91 4.19 6.39
N ILE A 82 -5.08 3.35 7.42
CA ILE A 82 -6.26 2.47 7.57
C ILE A 82 -7.54 3.29 7.70
N GLU A 83 -7.52 4.35 8.51
CA GLU A 83 -8.67 5.24 8.73
C GLU A 83 -9.11 5.89 7.42
N PHE A 84 -8.18 6.45 6.64
CA PHE A 84 -8.47 7.00 5.32
C PHE A 84 -9.21 5.99 4.46
N ALA A 85 -8.65 4.78 4.31
CA ALA A 85 -9.19 3.77 3.41
C ALA A 85 -10.60 3.34 3.84
N ARG A 86 -10.78 3.08 5.14
CA ARG A 86 -12.06 2.59 5.69
C ARG A 86 -13.16 3.66 5.70
N ARG A 87 -12.82 4.92 5.99
CA ARG A 87 -13.83 6.00 6.04
C ARG A 87 -14.30 6.44 4.67
N ARG A 88 -13.49 6.24 3.64
CA ARG A 88 -13.76 6.70 2.27
C ARG A 88 -14.18 5.57 1.33
N ASN A 89 -14.36 4.35 1.85
CA ASN A 89 -14.66 3.15 1.07
C ASN A 89 -13.62 2.91 -0.04
N TRP A 90 -12.35 3.19 0.25
CA TRP A 90 -11.24 2.96 -0.67
C TRP A 90 -10.91 1.47 -0.71
N PRO A 91 -10.59 0.87 -1.87
CA PRO A 91 -10.15 -0.52 -1.93
C PRO A 91 -8.97 -0.76 -0.98
N PHE A 92 -9.14 -1.73 -0.08
CA PHE A 92 -8.23 -1.94 1.04
C PHE A 92 -8.02 -3.42 1.38
N VAL A 93 -6.77 -3.81 1.63
CA VAL A 93 -6.37 -5.12 2.14
C VAL A 93 -5.51 -4.93 3.39
N GLY A 94 -5.69 -5.78 4.40
CA GLY A 94 -4.80 -5.88 5.57
C GLY A 94 -4.39 -7.32 5.80
N THR A 95 -3.11 -7.55 6.11
CA THR A 95 -2.51 -8.88 6.32
C THR A 95 -1.60 -8.90 7.53
#